data_AF-A0A1M6AH79-F1
#
_entry.id   AF-A0A1M6AH79-F1
#
_cell.length_a   1.000
_cell.length_b   1.000
_cell.length_c   1.000
_cell.angle_alpha   90.00
_cell.angle_beta   90.00
_cell.angle_gamma   90.00
#
_symmetry.space_group_name_H-M   'P 1'
#
loop_
_entity.id
_entity.type
_entity.pdbx_description
1 polymer ?
#
loop_
_entity_poly.entity_id
_entity_poly.type
_entity_poly.pdbx_seq_one_letter_code
_entity_poly.pdbx_strand_id
1 'polypeptide(L)'
;MKRYGYRKKPMLWALVLTLIMLSGCGDTPPEIVSVTPPSQLDPASQNPPEATPEATAEPAEPTPDSGPTVVERNGHLRVEGTQLVNEAGQPVQLKGVSTHEVASFGYLVTYNALKQMRDDWNLTVFRIAMYTEDATGYIRNPAVKDIVTRIIDDCIDLGIYVIVDWHILYDNTPLKYKDQAVAFFSEISARYGDYPNIIYEICNEPNGAATTWEGHIKPYADEVIPAIRKNDPDNIIIVGTPTWSQDVDIAADDPLPYDNVMYALHFYAGSHGQFLMDKIDYALSKGLPIFVSEWGSCLNTGDGPTFHEESMAWIKFLDERNISYVNWSYSTKQEGASILRKQIDVNAKWTDIDLTEGGLFTKYAIKGTKETVLFADGFETKTYGHGKWKRSNDSTTYETENPYKGKVAASIGKDGFLERAVTTVPYENLKLHLAYTFVNGNPGDVVRIEWFDGSSYNLVTELPLADEWLELDVQLPDSASGVRDFSVRITAAVAGEETRLLVDEVWLAAEKK
;
A
#
# COMPACT_ATOMS: atom_id res chain seq x y z
N MET A 1 -53.18 -49.76 -19.19
CA MET A 1 -53.39 -48.30 -19.21
C MET A 1 -52.05 -47.59 -19.31
N LYS A 2 -51.90 -46.75 -20.35
CA LYS A 2 -50.91 -45.69 -20.64
C LYS A 2 -49.40 -45.97 -20.48
N ARG A 3 -48.77 -46.23 -21.63
CA ARG A 3 -47.37 -45.90 -21.97
C ARG A 3 -47.24 -44.38 -22.17
N TYR A 4 -46.15 -43.77 -21.69
CA TYR A 4 -45.72 -42.43 -22.11
C TYR A 4 -44.33 -42.52 -22.73
N GLY A 5 -44.25 -42.13 -24.01
CA GLY A 5 -43.02 -42.06 -24.78
C GLY A 5 -42.34 -40.70 -24.61
N TYR A 6 -41.00 -40.74 -24.54
CA TYR A 6 -40.14 -39.57 -24.59
C TYR A 6 -40.05 -39.04 -26.04
N ARG A 7 -40.46 -37.79 -26.25
CA ARG A 7 -40.16 -37.01 -27.48
C ARG A 7 -38.98 -36.09 -27.20
N LYS A 8 -37.89 -36.26 -27.96
CA LYS A 8 -36.77 -35.31 -28.05
C LYS A 8 -37.23 -34.06 -28.83
N LYS A 9 -36.93 -32.86 -28.30
CA LYS A 9 -36.96 -31.59 -29.06
C LYS A 9 -35.50 -31.19 -29.37
N PRO A 10 -35.17 -30.74 -30.58
CA PRO A 10 -33.86 -30.17 -30.87
C PRO A 10 -33.81 -28.70 -30.43
N MET A 11 -32.75 -28.32 -29.73
CA MET A 11 -32.46 -26.94 -29.36
C MET A 11 -31.48 -26.37 -30.37
N LEU A 12 -31.93 -25.34 -31.09
CA LEU A 12 -31.19 -24.61 -32.12
C LEU A 12 -30.10 -23.76 -31.43
N TRP A 13 -28.84 -23.98 -31.78
CA TRP A 13 -27.73 -23.10 -31.40
C TRP A 13 -27.64 -21.95 -32.40
N ALA A 14 -27.83 -20.71 -31.93
CA ALA A 14 -27.53 -19.51 -32.71
C ALA A 14 -26.07 -19.11 -32.44
N LEU A 15 -25.24 -19.23 -33.47
CA LEU A 15 -23.85 -18.79 -33.49
C LEU A 15 -23.83 -17.31 -33.89
N VAL A 16 -23.49 -16.41 -32.97
CA VAL A 16 -23.24 -14.99 -33.29
C VAL A 16 -21.75 -14.80 -33.45
N LEU A 17 -21.29 -14.84 -34.70
CA LEU A 17 -19.99 -14.30 -35.11
C LEU A 17 -20.11 -12.77 -35.14
N THR A 18 -19.33 -12.07 -34.31
CA THR A 18 -19.06 -10.64 -34.51
C THR A 18 -17.62 -10.47 -34.98
N LEU A 19 -17.51 -10.17 -36.27
CA LEU A 19 -16.33 -9.65 -36.95
C LEU A 19 -16.07 -8.24 -36.40
N ILE A 20 -14.90 -7.99 -35.81
CA ILE A 20 -14.40 -6.62 -35.64
C ILE A 20 -13.37 -6.37 -36.74
N MET A 21 -13.75 -5.46 -37.63
CA MET A 21 -12.95 -4.96 -38.75
C MET A 21 -11.81 -4.09 -38.22
N LEU A 22 -10.57 -4.50 -38.52
CA LEU A 22 -9.40 -3.63 -38.51
C LEU A 22 -9.60 -2.52 -39.57
N SER A 23 -9.68 -1.27 -39.10
CA SER A 23 -9.62 -0.08 -39.96
C SER A 23 -8.42 0.74 -39.49
N GLY A 24 -7.34 0.69 -40.25
CA GLY A 24 -6.25 1.65 -40.14
C GLY A 24 -6.56 2.93 -40.92
N CYS A 25 -6.23 4.06 -40.31
CA CYS A 25 -5.81 5.35 -40.87
C CYS A 25 -5.00 5.99 -39.72
N GLY A 26 -3.74 6.43 -39.85
CA GLY A 26 -3.17 7.23 -40.92
C GLY A 26 -3.35 8.71 -40.57
N ASP A 27 -2.23 9.40 -40.30
CA ASP A 27 -2.01 10.86 -40.09
C ASP A 27 -2.29 11.41 -38.68
N THR A 28 -1.45 12.20 -37.99
CA THR A 28 -0.23 12.99 -38.26
C THR A 28 0.47 13.29 -36.90
N PRO A 29 1.80 13.58 -36.84
CA PRO A 29 2.49 13.87 -35.58
C PRO A 29 2.25 15.33 -35.12
N PRO A 30 2.22 15.60 -33.79
CA PRO A 30 2.00 16.95 -33.29
C PRO A 30 3.20 17.87 -33.54
N GLU A 31 2.86 19.13 -33.83
CA GLU A 31 3.73 20.25 -34.20
C GLU A 31 4.71 20.61 -33.06
N ILE A 32 6.01 20.64 -33.36
CA ILE A 32 7.06 21.10 -32.44
C ILE A 32 7.08 22.62 -32.45
N VAL A 33 6.59 23.25 -31.38
CA VAL A 33 6.76 24.68 -31.17
C VAL A 33 8.19 24.94 -30.67
N SER A 34 9.01 25.51 -31.56
CA SER A 34 10.35 25.99 -31.23
C SER A 34 10.27 27.34 -30.54
N VAL A 35 10.60 27.39 -29.25
CA VAL A 35 10.72 28.66 -28.52
C VAL A 35 12.15 29.17 -28.68
N THR A 36 12.30 30.26 -29.43
CA THR A 36 13.57 30.97 -29.61
C THR A 36 13.95 31.68 -28.30
N PRO A 37 15.23 31.65 -27.87
CA PRO A 37 15.65 32.41 -26.69
C PRO A 37 15.71 33.92 -27.02
N PRO A 38 15.30 34.82 -26.11
CA PRO A 38 15.45 36.24 -26.33
C PRO A 38 16.93 36.67 -26.27
N SER A 39 17.26 37.59 -27.16
CA SER A 39 18.56 38.22 -27.34
C SER A 39 19.05 39.02 -26.13
N GLN A 40 20.37 39.08 -26.01
CA GLN A 40 21.18 39.89 -25.10
C GLN A 40 20.69 41.34 -24.96
N LEU A 41 20.65 41.83 -23.72
CA LEU A 41 20.76 43.24 -23.38
C LEU A 41 22.07 43.45 -22.60
N ASP A 42 22.88 44.38 -23.09
CA ASP A 42 24.13 44.85 -22.49
C ASP A 42 23.88 45.83 -21.30
N PRO A 43 24.91 46.13 -20.47
CA PRO A 43 24.74 46.34 -19.04
C PRO A 43 24.56 47.81 -18.64
N ALA A 44 23.81 48.05 -17.57
CA ALA A 44 23.77 49.35 -16.89
C ALA A 44 23.92 49.19 -15.36
N SER A 45 25.06 49.70 -14.88
CA SER A 45 25.35 50.30 -13.57
C SER A 45 24.91 49.58 -12.29
N GLN A 46 25.88 48.99 -11.60
CA GLN A 46 25.81 48.55 -10.20
C GLN A 46 25.73 49.77 -9.26
N ASN A 47 24.77 49.75 -8.33
CA ASN A 47 24.89 50.40 -7.03
C ASN A 47 24.86 49.29 -5.96
N PRO A 48 25.68 49.37 -4.89
CA PRO A 48 25.78 48.32 -3.89
C PRO A 48 24.52 48.28 -3.01
N PRO A 49 24.00 47.08 -2.64
CA PRO A 49 22.91 46.98 -1.70
C PRO A 49 23.40 47.19 -0.26
N GLU A 50 22.60 47.94 0.47
CA GLU A 50 22.71 48.30 1.88
C GLU A 50 22.53 47.06 2.77
N ALA A 51 23.33 46.94 3.83
CA ALA A 51 23.37 45.77 4.70
C ALA A 51 22.13 45.69 5.61
N THR A 52 21.38 44.60 5.50
CA THR A 52 20.29 44.23 6.41
C THR A 52 20.86 43.50 7.64
N PRO A 53 20.36 43.73 8.88
CA PRO A 53 20.93 43.12 10.09
C PRO A 53 20.66 41.61 10.12
N GLU A 54 21.69 40.84 10.53
CA GLU A 54 21.60 39.40 10.80
C GLU A 54 20.49 39.09 11.80
N ALA A 55 19.54 38.26 11.38
CA ALA A 55 18.60 37.61 12.27
C ALA A 55 19.34 36.53 13.06
N THR A 56 19.44 36.72 14.37
CA THR A 56 19.97 35.76 15.33
C THR A 56 19.24 34.42 15.16
N ALA A 57 19.99 33.37 14.81
CA ALA A 57 19.47 32.02 14.71
C ALA A 57 18.93 31.56 16.08
N GLU A 58 17.66 31.15 16.09
CA GLU A 58 17.01 30.52 17.23
C GLU A 58 17.69 29.17 17.52
N PRO A 59 17.93 28.79 18.80
CA PRO A 59 18.59 27.53 19.12
C PRO A 59 17.74 26.36 18.62
N ALA A 60 18.36 25.43 17.90
CA ALA A 60 17.71 24.19 17.50
C ALA A 60 17.15 23.48 18.74
N GLU A 61 15.85 23.18 18.73
CA GLU A 61 15.25 22.32 19.75
C GLU A 61 16.02 20.99 19.80
N PRO A 62 16.33 20.47 21.00
CA PRO A 62 16.98 19.18 21.11
C PRO A 62 16.08 18.11 20.50
N THR A 63 16.57 17.46 19.43
CA THR A 63 15.94 16.26 18.88
C THR A 63 15.72 15.26 20.01
N PRO A 64 14.48 14.79 20.23
CA PRO A 64 14.24 13.72 21.19
C PRO A 64 15.14 12.54 20.84
N ASP A 65 15.85 12.01 21.83
CA ASP A 65 16.60 10.75 21.69
C ASP A 65 15.63 9.67 21.22
N SER A 66 15.73 9.25 19.95
CA SER A 66 14.77 8.35 19.31
C SER A 66 14.88 6.91 19.80
N GLY A 67 15.74 6.65 20.78
CA GLY A 67 16.13 5.30 21.18
C GLY A 67 16.87 4.56 20.06
N PRO A 68 17.30 3.32 20.32
CA PRO A 68 17.92 2.49 19.29
C PRO A 68 16.93 2.17 18.17
N THR A 69 17.42 2.22 16.93
CA THR A 69 16.70 1.83 15.72
C THR A 69 16.25 0.36 15.76
N VAL A 70 15.44 -0.07 14.78
CA VAL A 70 14.98 -1.46 14.70
C VAL A 70 16.15 -2.42 14.56
N VAL A 71 17.12 -2.07 13.72
CA VAL A 71 18.31 -2.90 13.49
C VAL A 71 19.27 -2.83 14.68
N GLU A 72 19.50 -1.67 15.31
CA GLU A 72 20.31 -1.62 16.54
C GLU A 72 19.72 -2.44 17.69
N ARG A 73 18.40 -2.60 17.75
CA ARG A 73 17.74 -3.45 18.77
C ARG A 73 17.83 -4.95 18.50
N ASN A 74 17.93 -5.35 17.24
CA ASN A 74 17.79 -6.74 16.83
C ASN A 74 19.08 -7.33 16.23
N GLY A 75 20.01 -6.52 15.76
CA GLY A 75 21.28 -6.93 15.19
C GLY A 75 21.13 -7.91 14.01
N HIS A 76 22.05 -8.86 13.93
CA HIS A 76 22.02 -9.89 12.88
C HIS A 76 20.84 -10.85 13.07
N LEU A 77 20.05 -10.99 12.01
CA LEU A 77 18.96 -11.95 11.95
C LEU A 77 19.47 -13.35 11.60
N ARG A 78 18.80 -14.37 12.12
CA ARG A 78 19.06 -15.76 11.73
C ARG A 78 17.78 -16.58 11.75
N VAL A 79 17.82 -17.73 11.10
CA VAL A 79 16.74 -18.71 11.14
C VAL A 79 17.04 -19.75 12.21
N GLU A 80 16.11 -19.92 13.16
CA GLU A 80 16.14 -21.00 14.13
C GLU A 80 14.84 -21.82 14.05
N GLY A 81 14.95 -23.06 13.56
CA GLY A 81 13.77 -23.87 13.25
C GLY A 81 12.91 -23.19 12.18
N THR A 82 11.67 -22.88 12.51
CA THR A 82 10.75 -22.16 11.60
C THR A 82 10.71 -20.65 11.84
N GLN A 83 11.52 -20.13 12.76
CA GLN A 83 11.42 -18.74 13.22
C GLN A 83 12.58 -17.90 12.74
N LEU A 84 12.26 -16.65 12.39
CA LEU A 84 13.24 -15.58 12.27
C LEU A 84 13.53 -15.06 13.68
N VAL A 85 14.79 -15.04 14.08
CA VAL A 85 15.20 -14.56 15.40
C VAL A 85 16.27 -13.47 15.28
N ASN A 86 16.33 -12.59 16.28
CA ASN A 86 17.34 -11.55 16.40
C ASN A 86 18.69 -12.09 16.92
N GLU A 87 19.70 -11.24 17.06
CA GLU A 87 21.04 -11.61 17.53
C GLU A 87 21.02 -12.27 18.92
N ALA A 88 20.06 -11.90 19.77
CA ALA A 88 19.85 -12.47 21.10
C ALA A 88 19.08 -13.81 21.09
N GLY A 89 18.64 -14.31 19.94
CA GLY A 89 17.84 -15.53 19.81
C GLY A 89 16.38 -15.38 20.18
N GLN A 90 15.86 -14.16 20.15
CA GLN A 90 14.44 -13.89 20.39
C GLN A 90 13.71 -13.86 19.05
N PRO A 91 12.55 -14.53 18.92
CA PRO A 91 11.73 -14.43 17.73
C PRO A 91 11.37 -12.98 17.39
N VAL A 92 11.47 -12.63 16.12
CA VAL A 92 11.11 -11.31 15.59
C VAL A 92 10.17 -11.45 14.42
N GLN A 93 9.29 -10.45 14.26
CA GLN A 93 8.39 -10.34 13.12
C GLN A 93 8.66 -9.02 12.41
N LEU A 94 9.11 -9.11 11.16
CA LEU A 94 9.28 -7.95 10.31
C LEU A 94 7.95 -7.62 9.61
N LYS A 95 7.55 -6.35 9.64
CA LYS A 95 6.31 -5.84 9.08
C LYS A 95 6.66 -4.65 8.21
N GLY A 96 6.31 -4.74 6.94
CA GLY A 96 6.86 -3.84 5.95
C GLY A 96 5.97 -3.52 4.77
N VAL A 97 6.56 -2.75 3.87
CA VAL A 97 5.97 -2.29 2.61
C VAL A 97 6.97 -2.55 1.50
N SER A 98 6.46 -2.99 0.35
CA SER A 98 7.21 -3.15 -0.89
C SER A 98 7.03 -1.91 -1.76
N THR A 99 8.08 -1.50 -2.48
CA THR A 99 7.87 -0.68 -3.68
C THR A 99 6.96 -1.43 -4.64
N HIS A 100 6.26 -0.71 -5.54
CA HIS A 100 5.89 -1.31 -6.83
C HIS A 100 7.19 -1.45 -7.68
N GLU A 101 7.11 -1.75 -8.97
CA GLU A 101 8.25 -1.65 -9.92
C GLU A 101 9.12 -0.42 -9.65
N VAL A 102 10.32 -0.65 -9.09
CA VAL A 102 11.16 0.41 -8.55
C VAL A 102 11.66 1.38 -9.62
N ALA A 103 11.81 0.90 -10.87
CA ALA A 103 12.11 1.77 -12.01
C ALA A 103 11.02 2.80 -12.30
N SER A 104 9.76 2.46 -12.04
CA SER A 104 8.60 3.32 -12.32
C SER A 104 8.20 4.18 -11.11
N PHE A 105 8.36 3.65 -9.89
CA PHE A 105 7.83 4.27 -8.67
C PHE A 105 8.88 4.58 -7.61
N GLY A 106 10.16 4.25 -7.84
CA GLY A 106 11.24 4.47 -6.88
C GLY A 106 11.50 5.94 -6.53
N TYR A 107 11.00 6.89 -7.33
CA TYR A 107 11.03 8.33 -7.01
C TYR A 107 10.16 8.70 -5.80
N LEU A 108 9.14 7.89 -5.47
CA LEU A 108 8.31 8.07 -4.29
C LEU A 108 9.07 7.72 -3.00
N VAL A 109 10.06 6.82 -3.10
CA VAL A 109 10.83 6.29 -1.97
C VAL A 109 11.95 7.26 -1.63
N THR A 110 11.60 8.35 -0.95
CA THR A 110 12.55 9.30 -0.39
C THR A 110 12.99 8.89 1.01
N TYR A 111 14.13 9.41 1.48
CA TYR A 111 14.57 9.21 2.88
C TYR A 111 13.47 9.62 3.88
N ASN A 112 12.80 10.75 3.64
CA ASN A 112 11.71 11.22 4.50
C ASN A 112 10.49 10.30 4.47
N ALA A 113 10.14 9.71 3.32
CA ALA A 113 9.06 8.74 3.22
C ALA A 113 9.36 7.47 4.03
N LEU A 114 10.59 6.93 3.90
CA LEU A 114 11.04 5.78 4.69
C LEU A 114 11.06 6.10 6.19
N LYS A 115 11.62 7.26 6.56
CA LYS A 115 11.63 7.74 7.94
C LYS A 115 10.23 7.86 8.51
N GLN A 116 9.30 8.41 7.73
CA GLN A 116 7.92 8.54 8.13
C GLN A 116 7.23 7.20 8.33
N MET A 117 7.41 6.23 7.42
CA MET A 117 6.88 4.87 7.62
C MET A 117 7.48 4.21 8.86
N ARG A 118 8.79 4.37 9.11
CA ARG A 118 9.43 3.88 10.32
C ARG A 118 8.80 4.49 11.59
N ASP A 119 8.68 5.82 11.63
CA ASP A 119 8.30 6.56 12.83
C ASP A 119 6.78 6.51 13.12
N ASP A 120 5.93 6.55 12.08
CA ASP A 120 4.47 6.58 12.24
C ASP A 120 3.84 5.18 12.14
N TRP A 121 4.38 4.30 11.30
CA TRP A 121 3.80 2.97 11.07
C TRP A 121 4.48 1.89 11.90
N ASN A 122 5.61 2.19 12.55
CA ASN A 122 6.52 1.20 13.13
C ASN A 122 7.08 0.23 12.09
N LEU A 123 7.28 0.69 10.85
CA LEU A 123 7.84 -0.13 9.77
C LEU A 123 9.24 -0.65 10.14
N THR A 124 9.43 -1.97 10.07
CA THR A 124 10.70 -2.63 10.43
C THR A 124 11.50 -3.12 9.23
N VAL A 125 10.84 -3.31 8.08
CA VAL A 125 11.47 -3.76 6.84
C VAL A 125 10.87 -3.05 5.62
N PHE A 126 11.69 -2.75 4.63
CA PHE A 126 11.24 -2.24 3.34
C PHE A 126 11.72 -3.15 2.20
N ARG A 127 10.85 -3.47 1.23
CA ARG A 127 11.20 -4.33 0.08
C ARG A 127 11.35 -3.51 -1.19
N ILE A 128 12.39 -3.80 -1.97
CA ILE A 128 12.69 -3.12 -3.23
C ILE A 128 12.45 -4.09 -4.39
N ALA A 129 11.28 -3.97 -5.04
CA ALA A 129 10.88 -4.82 -6.16
C ALA A 129 11.57 -4.38 -7.47
N MET A 130 12.72 -4.99 -7.77
CA MET A 130 13.49 -4.75 -9.00
C MET A 130 13.12 -5.75 -10.09
N TYR A 131 12.12 -5.39 -10.91
CA TYR A 131 11.69 -6.21 -12.05
C TYR A 131 12.85 -6.54 -12.98
N THR A 132 12.84 -7.75 -13.51
CA THR A 132 13.92 -8.28 -14.34
C THR A 132 13.67 -8.00 -15.83
N GLU A 133 12.63 -8.62 -16.40
CA GLU A 133 12.35 -8.64 -17.84
C GLU A 133 11.31 -7.60 -18.29
N ASP A 134 10.80 -6.73 -17.43
CA ASP A 134 9.84 -5.73 -17.89
C ASP A 134 10.45 -4.66 -18.79
N ALA A 135 9.58 -3.87 -19.43
CA ALA A 135 10.01 -2.79 -20.31
C ALA A 135 10.99 -1.83 -19.62
N THR A 136 10.84 -1.64 -18.31
CA THR A 136 11.73 -0.81 -17.49
C THR A 136 12.64 -1.61 -16.54
N GLY A 137 12.57 -2.95 -16.59
CA GLY A 137 13.29 -3.87 -15.73
C GLY A 137 14.80 -3.92 -15.97
N TYR A 138 15.52 -4.47 -14.99
CA TYR A 138 16.99 -4.46 -14.90
C TYR A 138 17.69 -5.01 -16.15
N ILE A 139 17.14 -6.03 -16.81
CA ILE A 139 17.77 -6.65 -17.99
C ILE A 139 17.88 -5.66 -19.15
N ARG A 140 16.92 -4.75 -19.31
CA ARG A 140 16.94 -3.70 -20.35
C ARG A 140 17.41 -2.35 -19.83
N ASN A 141 17.33 -2.15 -18.52
CA ASN A 141 17.68 -0.91 -17.84
C ASN A 141 18.53 -1.20 -16.58
N PRO A 142 19.81 -1.59 -16.73
CA PRO A 142 20.65 -1.94 -15.58
C PRO A 142 20.91 -0.75 -14.63
N ALA A 143 20.67 0.49 -15.08
CA ALA A 143 20.77 1.70 -14.27
C ALA A 143 19.71 1.78 -13.16
N VAL A 144 18.63 0.98 -13.21
CA VAL A 144 17.66 0.89 -12.10
C VAL A 144 18.33 0.49 -10.77
N LYS A 145 19.47 -0.22 -10.84
CA LYS A 145 20.29 -0.57 -9.67
C LYS A 145 20.76 0.65 -8.88
N ASP A 146 20.94 1.82 -9.51
CA ASP A 146 21.30 3.04 -8.81
C ASP A 146 20.18 3.49 -7.86
N ILE A 147 18.92 3.30 -8.27
CA ILE A 147 17.75 3.56 -7.40
C ILE A 147 17.69 2.53 -6.27
N VAL A 148 17.93 1.25 -6.57
CA VAL A 148 17.95 0.17 -5.57
C VAL A 148 19.02 0.45 -4.50
N THR A 149 20.26 0.72 -4.90
CA THR A 149 21.36 0.95 -3.96
C THR A 149 21.18 2.22 -3.12
N ARG A 150 20.63 3.30 -3.70
CA ARG A 150 20.21 4.47 -2.92
C ARG A 150 19.20 4.11 -1.83
N ILE A 151 18.17 3.32 -2.16
CA ILE A 151 17.14 2.93 -1.17
C ILE A 151 17.74 2.01 -0.10
N ILE A 152 18.68 1.12 -0.47
CA ILE A 152 19.44 0.30 0.51
C ILE A 152 20.19 1.22 1.48
N ASP A 153 20.95 2.19 0.95
CA ASP A 153 21.71 3.15 1.76
C ASP A 153 20.76 3.92 2.71
N ASP A 154 19.62 4.42 2.21
CA ASP A 154 18.60 5.11 3.02
C ASP A 154 18.04 4.21 4.14
N CYS A 155 17.80 2.91 3.88
CA CYS A 155 17.30 1.96 4.87
C CYS A 155 18.34 1.65 5.95
N ILE A 156 19.62 1.52 5.57
CA ILE A 156 20.74 1.34 6.48
C ILE A 156 20.84 2.53 7.43
N ASP A 157 20.85 3.75 6.88
CA ASP A 157 20.94 4.99 7.66
C ASP A 157 19.74 5.18 8.62
N LEU A 158 18.56 4.69 8.25
CA LEU A 158 17.36 4.74 9.09
C LEU A 158 17.27 3.60 10.11
N GLY A 159 18.16 2.62 10.04
CA GLY A 159 18.20 1.45 10.91
C GLY A 159 16.96 0.56 10.78
N ILE A 160 16.49 0.35 9.54
CA ILE A 160 15.46 -0.62 9.17
C ILE A 160 16.06 -1.72 8.27
N TYR A 161 15.46 -2.91 8.27
CA TYR A 161 15.87 -3.97 7.35
C TYR A 161 15.42 -3.65 5.92
N VAL A 162 16.11 -4.23 4.93
CA VAL A 162 15.80 -4.04 3.50
C VAL A 162 15.85 -5.37 2.75
N ILE A 163 14.78 -5.68 2.03
CA ILE A 163 14.71 -6.83 1.12
C ILE A 163 15.09 -6.35 -0.29
N VAL A 164 16.17 -6.91 -0.83
CA VAL A 164 16.60 -6.68 -2.20
C VAL A 164 16.03 -7.80 -3.06
N ASP A 165 14.98 -7.48 -3.80
CA ASP A 165 14.19 -8.45 -4.54
C ASP A 165 14.53 -8.46 -6.04
N TRP A 166 15.01 -9.62 -6.50
CA TRP A 166 15.13 -9.96 -7.91
C TRP A 166 13.75 -10.40 -8.43
N HIS A 167 13.00 -9.40 -8.89
CA HIS A 167 11.57 -9.51 -9.08
C HIS A 167 11.21 -10.18 -10.41
N ILE A 168 11.40 -11.51 -10.47
CA ILE A 168 10.90 -12.33 -11.58
C ILE A 168 9.37 -12.38 -11.54
N LEU A 169 8.75 -12.31 -12.72
CA LEU A 169 7.31 -12.44 -12.90
C LEU A 169 7.01 -12.92 -14.32
N TYR A 170 7.23 -12.05 -15.31
CA TYR A 170 6.92 -12.33 -16.72
C TYR A 170 7.95 -13.23 -17.42
N ASP A 171 9.15 -13.33 -16.86
CA ASP A 171 10.17 -14.31 -17.22
C ASP A 171 9.81 -15.74 -16.77
N ASN A 172 8.83 -15.89 -15.87
CA ASN A 172 8.22 -17.13 -15.35
C ASN A 172 9.19 -18.05 -14.58
N THR A 173 10.37 -18.31 -15.12
CA THR A 173 11.38 -19.20 -14.54
C THR A 173 12.63 -18.41 -14.11
N PRO A 174 13.17 -18.66 -12.90
CA PRO A 174 14.37 -17.98 -12.45
C PRO A 174 15.63 -18.35 -13.27
N LEU A 175 15.60 -19.45 -14.03
CA LEU A 175 16.74 -19.87 -14.86
C LEU A 175 17.01 -18.93 -16.05
N LYS A 176 16.02 -18.16 -16.51
CA LYS A 176 16.12 -17.37 -17.75
C LYS A 176 17.24 -16.32 -17.70
N TYR A 177 17.41 -15.69 -16.55
CA TYR A 177 18.41 -14.66 -16.30
C TYR A 177 19.31 -15.01 -15.11
N LYS A 178 19.56 -16.31 -14.91
CA LYS A 178 20.37 -16.83 -13.79
C LYS A 178 21.73 -16.16 -13.69
N ASP A 179 22.45 -16.05 -14.79
CA ASP A 179 23.82 -15.52 -14.77
C ASP A 179 23.83 -14.02 -14.41
N GLN A 180 22.80 -13.27 -14.82
CA GLN A 180 22.61 -11.88 -14.43
C GLN A 180 22.24 -11.75 -12.95
N ALA A 181 21.39 -12.65 -12.44
CA ALA A 181 21.05 -12.69 -11.02
C ALA A 181 22.30 -13.01 -10.16
N VAL A 182 23.09 -14.01 -10.53
CA VAL A 182 24.37 -14.34 -9.88
C VAL A 182 25.30 -13.14 -9.86
N ALA A 183 25.46 -12.44 -10.99
CA ALA A 183 26.30 -11.24 -11.07
C ALA A 183 25.77 -10.10 -10.19
N PHE A 184 24.45 -9.83 -10.24
CA PHE A 184 23.80 -8.80 -9.45
C PHE A 184 23.96 -9.07 -7.95
N PHE A 185 23.59 -10.26 -7.48
CA PHE A 185 23.69 -10.61 -6.07
C PHE A 185 25.13 -10.74 -5.57
N SER A 186 26.08 -11.14 -6.42
CA SER A 186 27.51 -11.06 -6.08
C SER A 186 27.96 -9.62 -5.83
N GLU A 187 27.45 -8.67 -6.62
CA GLU A 187 27.79 -7.24 -6.45
C GLU A 187 27.12 -6.65 -5.19
N ILE A 188 25.82 -6.92 -4.98
CA ILE A 188 25.10 -6.42 -3.80
C ILE A 188 25.70 -6.99 -2.53
N SER A 189 25.96 -8.31 -2.46
CA SER A 189 26.57 -8.94 -1.28
C SER A 189 28.00 -8.49 -1.03
N ALA A 190 28.80 -8.23 -2.08
CA ALA A 190 30.15 -7.67 -1.91
C ALA A 190 30.13 -6.24 -1.35
N ARG A 191 29.08 -5.46 -1.65
CA ARG A 191 28.95 -4.07 -1.18
C ARG A 191 28.32 -3.98 0.21
N TYR A 192 27.35 -4.83 0.51
CA TYR A 192 26.48 -4.68 1.68
C TYR A 192 26.45 -5.87 2.63
N GLY A 193 27.22 -6.94 2.36
CA GLY A 193 27.17 -8.17 3.15
C GLY A 193 27.55 -8.02 4.63
N ASP A 194 28.30 -6.97 4.97
CA ASP A 194 28.66 -6.66 6.36
C ASP A 194 27.55 -5.94 7.14
N TYR A 195 26.44 -5.57 6.49
CA TYR A 195 25.32 -4.89 7.14
C TYR A 195 24.23 -5.89 7.54
N PRO A 196 23.78 -5.92 8.80
CA PRO A 196 22.70 -6.81 9.25
C PRO A 196 21.34 -6.45 8.65
N ASN A 197 21.23 -5.27 8.03
CA ASN A 197 19.99 -4.78 7.40
C ASN A 197 19.55 -5.64 6.21
N ILE A 198 20.48 -6.30 5.51
CA ILE A 198 20.23 -6.87 4.18
C ILE A 198 19.51 -8.21 4.26
N ILE A 199 18.48 -8.35 3.45
CA ILE A 199 17.79 -9.61 3.15
C ILE A 199 17.75 -9.75 1.63
N TYR A 200 18.13 -10.91 1.10
CA TYR A 200 18.13 -11.16 -0.34
C TYR A 200 16.90 -11.96 -0.74
N GLU A 201 16.03 -11.46 -1.60
CA GLU A 201 14.96 -12.25 -2.21
C GLU A 201 15.36 -12.62 -3.63
N ILE A 202 15.80 -13.86 -3.82
CA ILE A 202 16.54 -14.23 -5.04
C ILE A 202 15.63 -14.50 -6.23
N CYS A 203 14.34 -14.73 -6.02
CA CYS A 203 13.34 -14.83 -7.08
C CYS A 203 11.94 -14.61 -6.50
N ASN A 204 11.30 -13.49 -6.86
CA ASN A 204 9.94 -13.14 -6.44
C ASN A 204 8.89 -14.26 -6.67
N GLU A 205 8.53 -14.53 -7.93
CA GLU A 205 7.39 -15.40 -8.25
C GLU A 205 7.69 -16.37 -9.40
N PRO A 206 8.41 -17.48 -9.14
CA PRO A 206 8.46 -18.60 -10.08
C PRO A 206 7.04 -19.07 -10.44
N ASN A 207 6.71 -19.09 -11.72
CA ASN A 207 5.35 -19.40 -12.18
C ASN A 207 5.30 -20.08 -13.55
N GLY A 208 4.10 -20.51 -13.95
CA GLY A 208 3.85 -21.31 -15.15
C GLY A 208 4.04 -22.81 -14.92
N ALA A 209 3.22 -23.63 -15.61
CA ALA A 209 3.12 -25.07 -15.37
C ALA A 209 4.43 -25.87 -15.59
N ALA A 210 5.39 -25.31 -16.31
CA ALA A 210 6.70 -25.94 -16.54
C ALA A 210 7.74 -25.57 -15.46
N THR A 211 7.52 -24.50 -14.69
CA THR A 211 8.45 -24.04 -13.65
C THR A 211 8.18 -24.80 -12.36
N THR A 212 9.08 -25.72 -12.02
CA THR A 212 8.97 -26.62 -10.87
C THR A 212 10.04 -26.34 -9.82
N TRP A 213 9.79 -26.75 -8.58
CA TRP A 213 10.75 -26.67 -7.48
C TRP A 213 12.06 -27.39 -7.83
N GLU A 214 12.01 -28.70 -8.06
CA GLU A 214 13.16 -29.56 -8.34
C GLU A 214 13.89 -29.18 -9.65
N GLY A 215 13.13 -28.84 -10.70
CA GLY A 215 13.71 -28.67 -12.04
C GLY A 215 14.29 -27.29 -12.32
N HIS A 216 13.82 -26.26 -11.60
CA HIS A 216 14.12 -24.87 -11.95
C HIS A 216 14.54 -24.02 -10.76
N ILE A 217 13.78 -24.05 -9.66
CA ILE A 217 13.98 -23.13 -8.54
C ILE A 217 15.15 -23.58 -7.67
N LYS A 218 15.20 -24.86 -7.30
CA LYS A 218 16.29 -25.42 -6.49
C LYS A 218 17.65 -25.35 -7.23
N PRO A 219 17.77 -25.74 -8.51
CA PRO A 219 19.01 -25.55 -9.27
C PRO A 219 19.41 -24.09 -9.45
N TYR A 220 18.45 -23.16 -9.52
CA TYR A 220 18.74 -21.73 -9.52
C TYR A 220 19.32 -21.26 -8.18
N ALA A 221 18.67 -21.63 -7.08
CA ALA A 221 19.11 -21.29 -5.73
C ALA A 221 20.51 -21.86 -5.42
N ASP A 222 20.81 -23.08 -5.90
CA ASP A 222 22.13 -23.73 -5.78
C ASP A 222 23.27 -22.99 -6.51
N GLU A 223 22.96 -22.00 -7.34
CA GLU A 223 23.95 -21.16 -8.04
C GLU A 223 24.04 -19.76 -7.43
N VAL A 224 22.88 -19.17 -7.09
CA VAL A 224 22.81 -17.81 -6.53
C VAL A 224 23.22 -17.77 -5.06
N ILE A 225 22.81 -18.74 -4.25
CA ILE A 225 23.12 -18.76 -2.80
C ILE A 225 24.64 -18.84 -2.59
N PRO A 226 25.41 -19.76 -3.21
CA PRO A 226 26.87 -19.77 -3.04
C PRO A 226 27.55 -18.48 -3.50
N ALA A 227 27.00 -17.80 -4.52
CA ALA A 227 27.53 -16.53 -4.99
C ALA A 227 27.36 -15.41 -3.94
N ILE A 228 26.21 -15.35 -3.27
CA ILE A 228 25.97 -14.48 -2.11
C ILE A 228 26.89 -14.87 -0.95
N ARG A 229 26.89 -16.16 -0.57
CA ARG A 229 27.64 -16.69 0.59
C ARG A 229 29.16 -16.52 0.49
N LYS A 230 29.70 -16.26 -0.70
CA LYS A 230 31.10 -15.90 -0.88
C LYS A 230 31.46 -14.56 -0.23
N ASN A 231 30.51 -13.62 -0.18
CA ASN A 231 30.72 -12.28 0.37
C ASN A 231 29.95 -12.07 1.68
N ASP A 232 28.81 -12.73 1.85
CA ASP A 232 27.90 -12.57 2.98
C ASP A 232 27.51 -13.94 3.55
N PRO A 233 28.18 -14.42 4.62
CA PRO A 233 28.04 -15.79 5.08
C PRO A 233 26.71 -16.11 5.74
N ASP A 234 25.93 -15.12 6.20
CA ASP A 234 24.86 -15.38 7.17
C ASP A 234 23.59 -14.52 7.07
N ASN A 235 23.52 -13.43 6.30
CA ASN A 235 22.26 -12.69 6.14
C ASN A 235 21.15 -13.55 5.52
N ILE A 236 19.90 -13.20 5.78
CA ILE A 236 18.74 -13.99 5.34
C ILE A 236 18.62 -14.00 3.82
N ILE A 237 18.34 -15.18 3.25
CA ILE A 237 17.96 -15.34 1.84
C ILE A 237 16.53 -15.88 1.77
N ILE A 238 15.65 -15.17 1.08
CA ILE A 238 14.29 -15.58 0.75
C ILE A 238 14.29 -16.19 -0.66
N VAL A 239 13.70 -17.38 -0.80
CA VAL A 239 13.58 -18.09 -2.09
C VAL A 239 12.11 -18.24 -2.46
N GLY A 240 11.74 -17.76 -3.65
CA GLY A 240 10.40 -17.95 -4.20
C GLY A 240 10.04 -19.42 -4.40
N THR A 241 8.75 -19.73 -4.38
CA THR A 241 8.24 -21.11 -4.57
C THR A 241 7.39 -21.19 -5.85
N PRO A 242 7.07 -22.40 -6.37
CA PRO A 242 6.23 -22.51 -7.56
C PRO A 242 4.86 -21.86 -7.40
N THR A 243 4.20 -21.63 -8.54
CA THR A 243 2.83 -21.08 -8.62
C THR A 243 2.72 -19.70 -7.97
N TRP A 244 3.56 -18.75 -8.42
CA TRP A 244 3.62 -17.39 -7.88
C TRP A 244 3.88 -17.39 -6.37
N SER A 245 4.89 -18.15 -5.95
CA SER A 245 5.26 -18.32 -4.55
C SER A 245 4.10 -18.78 -3.67
N GLN A 246 3.40 -19.86 -4.06
CA GLN A 246 2.30 -20.43 -3.27
C GLN A 246 2.57 -21.87 -2.81
N ASP A 247 3.47 -22.58 -3.49
CA ASP A 247 3.71 -24.01 -3.29
C ASP A 247 4.83 -24.28 -2.28
N VAL A 248 4.74 -23.65 -1.11
CA VAL A 248 5.66 -23.87 0.02
C VAL A 248 5.58 -25.30 0.58
N ASP A 249 4.45 -25.98 0.36
CA ASP A 249 4.26 -27.38 0.69
C ASP A 249 5.17 -28.30 -0.14
N ILE A 250 5.39 -27.97 -1.41
CA ILE A 250 6.32 -28.70 -2.28
C ILE A 250 7.76 -28.46 -1.83
N ALA A 251 8.13 -27.21 -1.54
CA ALA A 251 9.46 -26.87 -1.05
C ALA A 251 9.78 -27.54 0.30
N ALA A 252 8.77 -27.69 1.17
CA ALA A 252 8.90 -28.33 2.48
C ALA A 252 9.24 -29.82 2.43
N ASP A 253 8.92 -30.49 1.32
CA ASP A 253 9.24 -31.91 1.12
C ASP A 253 10.64 -32.14 0.56
N ASP A 254 11.28 -31.11 -0.03
CA ASP A 254 12.64 -31.17 -0.53
C ASP A 254 13.40 -29.84 -0.30
N PRO A 255 13.64 -29.46 0.97
CA PRO A 255 14.24 -28.16 1.31
C PRO A 255 15.66 -28.01 0.76
N LEU A 256 16.09 -26.75 0.65
CA LEU A 256 17.46 -26.40 0.32
C LEU A 256 18.41 -26.74 1.48
N PRO A 257 19.63 -27.23 1.20
CA PRO A 257 20.60 -27.61 2.22
C PRO A 257 21.45 -26.41 2.70
N TYR A 258 20.83 -25.24 2.90
CA TYR A 258 21.50 -24.01 3.34
C TYR A 258 20.87 -23.46 4.62
N ASP A 259 21.72 -22.92 5.50
CA ASP A 259 21.29 -22.18 6.68
C ASP A 259 20.83 -20.76 6.31
N ASN A 260 20.05 -20.12 7.19
CA ASN A 260 19.53 -18.76 7.02
C ASN A 260 18.79 -18.53 5.70
N VAL A 261 18.07 -19.56 5.25
CA VAL A 261 17.14 -19.51 4.11
C VAL A 261 15.71 -19.56 4.61
N MET A 262 14.87 -18.68 4.07
CA MET A 262 13.41 -18.68 4.23
C MET A 262 12.72 -18.83 2.87
N TYR A 263 11.47 -19.24 2.87
CA TYR A 263 10.73 -19.55 1.64
C TYR A 263 9.56 -18.60 1.50
N ALA A 264 9.43 -17.99 0.33
CA ALA A 264 8.40 -17.02 0.06
C ALA A 264 7.03 -17.70 -0.05
N LEU A 265 6.02 -17.10 0.60
CA LEU A 265 4.63 -17.29 0.26
C LEU A 265 3.95 -15.96 -0.03
N HIS A 266 3.31 -15.84 -1.19
CA HIS A 266 2.55 -14.65 -1.56
C HIS A 266 1.06 -14.91 -1.57
N PHE A 267 0.28 -13.93 -1.11
CA PHE A 267 -1.17 -14.01 -1.14
C PHE A 267 -1.83 -12.66 -1.45
N TYR A 268 -3.01 -12.72 -2.05
CA TYR A 268 -3.88 -11.56 -2.23
C TYR A 268 -5.23 -11.90 -1.61
N ALA A 269 -5.63 -11.15 -0.58
CA ALA A 269 -6.71 -11.54 0.33
C ALA A 269 -8.06 -11.75 -0.35
N GLY A 270 -8.31 -11.04 -1.46
CA GLY A 270 -9.53 -11.22 -2.25
C GLY A 270 -9.56 -12.48 -3.12
N SER A 271 -8.43 -13.17 -3.27
CA SER A 271 -8.30 -14.36 -4.12
C SER A 271 -7.86 -15.60 -3.36
N HIS A 272 -7.11 -15.43 -2.27
CA HIS A 272 -6.48 -16.52 -1.54
C HIS A 272 -6.89 -16.50 -0.07
N GLY A 273 -7.07 -17.68 0.53
CA GLY A 273 -7.54 -17.84 1.90
C GLY A 273 -7.05 -19.14 2.52
N GLN A 274 -7.94 -19.85 3.22
CA GLN A 274 -7.61 -21.01 4.05
C GLN A 274 -6.68 -22.04 3.38
N PHE A 275 -6.86 -22.32 2.09
CA PHE A 275 -6.03 -23.33 1.41
C PHE A 275 -4.52 -22.97 1.37
N LEU A 276 -4.15 -21.68 1.30
CA LEU A 276 -2.75 -21.27 1.40
C LEU A 276 -2.28 -21.23 2.86
N MET A 277 -3.14 -20.86 3.80
CA MET A 277 -2.84 -20.95 5.24
C MET A 277 -2.52 -22.39 5.64
N ASP A 278 -3.27 -23.37 5.12
CA ASP A 278 -3.03 -24.79 5.36
C ASP A 278 -1.68 -25.26 4.79
N LYS A 279 -1.25 -24.71 3.65
CA LYS A 279 0.10 -24.96 3.10
C LYS A 279 1.21 -24.39 3.97
N ILE A 280 1.02 -23.19 4.52
CA ILE A 280 1.95 -22.62 5.51
C ILE A 280 2.04 -23.55 6.72
N ASP A 281 0.92 -23.97 7.29
CA ASP A 281 0.90 -24.88 8.44
C ASP A 281 1.59 -26.21 8.13
N TYR A 282 1.38 -26.77 6.95
CA TYR A 282 2.10 -27.95 6.49
C TYR A 282 3.61 -27.70 6.42
N ALA A 283 4.05 -26.62 5.77
CA ALA A 283 5.46 -26.29 5.62
C ALA A 283 6.14 -26.05 6.98
N LEU A 284 5.49 -25.32 7.90
CA LEU A 284 5.97 -25.15 9.27
C LEU A 284 6.08 -26.48 10.02
N SER A 285 5.11 -27.38 9.86
CA SER A 285 5.14 -28.72 10.50
C SER A 285 6.30 -29.59 10.01
N LYS A 286 6.80 -29.32 8.80
CA LYS A 286 7.97 -29.94 8.19
C LYS A 286 9.29 -29.24 8.56
N GLY A 287 9.22 -28.15 9.32
CA GLY A 287 10.39 -27.35 9.73
C GLY A 287 10.81 -26.29 8.72
N LEU A 288 10.00 -25.96 7.72
CA LEU A 288 10.32 -24.97 6.71
C LEU A 288 9.99 -23.54 7.21
N PRO A 289 10.97 -22.63 7.32
CA PRO A 289 10.73 -21.24 7.71
C PRO A 289 10.09 -20.43 6.57
N ILE A 290 8.98 -19.75 6.85
CA ILE A 290 8.21 -18.99 5.86
C ILE A 290 8.39 -17.49 6.06
N PHE A 291 8.52 -16.75 4.96
CA PHE A 291 8.45 -15.29 4.92
C PHE A 291 7.39 -14.88 3.90
N VAL A 292 6.44 -14.01 4.27
CA VAL A 292 5.48 -13.45 3.30
C VAL A 292 6.06 -12.18 2.71
N SER A 293 6.94 -12.29 1.71
CA SER A 293 7.65 -11.14 1.13
C SER A 293 6.74 -10.27 0.25
N GLU A 294 5.53 -10.75 -0.08
CA GLU A 294 4.52 -9.98 -0.76
C GLU A 294 3.10 -10.40 -0.34
N TRP A 295 2.25 -9.42 -0.04
CA TRP A 295 0.81 -9.64 0.05
C TRP A 295 -0.01 -8.40 -0.31
N GLY A 296 -1.21 -8.59 -0.85
CA GLY A 296 -2.16 -7.50 -1.15
C GLY A 296 -3.52 -7.68 -0.47
N SER A 297 -4.16 -6.57 -0.09
CA SER A 297 -5.52 -6.59 0.47
C SER A 297 -6.62 -6.71 -0.60
N CYS A 298 -6.25 -6.79 -1.88
CA CYS A 298 -7.13 -6.80 -3.04
C CYS A 298 -7.16 -8.18 -3.73
N LEU A 299 -7.62 -8.25 -4.99
CA LEU A 299 -7.51 -9.46 -5.81
C LEU A 299 -6.06 -9.67 -6.29
N ASN A 300 -5.74 -10.90 -6.69
CA ASN A 300 -4.43 -11.28 -7.25
C ASN A 300 -4.06 -10.61 -8.57
N THR A 301 -4.95 -9.81 -9.16
CA THR A 301 -4.65 -8.94 -10.30
C THR A 301 -3.94 -7.64 -9.88
N GLY A 302 -3.76 -7.40 -8.57
CA GLY A 302 -3.30 -6.13 -8.01
C GLY A 302 -4.41 -5.07 -7.90
N ASP A 303 -5.65 -5.42 -8.26
CA ASP A 303 -6.79 -4.49 -8.29
C ASP A 303 -8.02 -5.05 -7.55
N GLY A 304 -9.08 -4.25 -7.46
CA GLY A 304 -10.30 -4.56 -6.72
C GLY A 304 -10.40 -3.82 -5.38
N PRO A 305 -11.49 -4.03 -4.63
CA PRO A 305 -11.67 -3.40 -3.33
C PRO A 305 -10.72 -3.98 -2.27
N THR A 306 -10.65 -3.32 -1.12
CA THR A 306 -10.01 -3.88 0.07
C THR A 306 -10.91 -4.96 0.68
N PHE A 307 -10.40 -6.18 0.79
CA PHE A 307 -11.06 -7.33 1.41
C PHE A 307 -10.72 -7.37 2.91
N HIS A 308 -11.38 -6.52 3.70
CA HIS A 308 -11.03 -6.27 5.11
C HIS A 308 -11.10 -7.51 6.01
N GLU A 309 -12.14 -8.35 5.86
CA GLU A 309 -12.35 -9.54 6.70
C GLU A 309 -11.27 -10.59 6.42
N GLU A 310 -11.03 -10.88 5.14
CA GLU A 310 -10.02 -11.81 4.68
C GLU A 310 -8.61 -11.32 5.01
N SER A 311 -8.33 -10.03 4.78
CA SER A 311 -7.03 -9.44 5.13
C SER A 311 -6.78 -9.52 6.64
N MET A 312 -7.78 -9.26 7.48
CA MET A 312 -7.62 -9.38 8.92
C MET A 312 -7.39 -10.83 9.37
N ALA A 313 -8.07 -11.79 8.76
CA ALA A 313 -7.83 -13.21 9.01
C ALA A 313 -6.39 -13.62 8.68
N TRP A 314 -5.86 -13.15 7.55
CA TRP A 314 -4.45 -13.34 7.17
C TRP A 314 -3.49 -12.70 8.15
N ILE A 315 -3.64 -11.41 8.48
CA ILE A 315 -2.74 -10.72 9.40
C ILE A 315 -2.73 -11.40 10.77
N LYS A 316 -3.90 -11.78 11.29
CA LYS A 316 -4.00 -12.55 12.54
C LYS A 316 -3.27 -13.90 12.45
N PHE A 317 -3.49 -14.65 11.38
CA PHE A 317 -2.83 -15.94 11.15
C PHE A 317 -1.29 -15.82 11.17
N LEU A 318 -0.75 -14.78 10.51
CA LEU A 318 0.69 -14.52 10.44
C LEU A 318 1.24 -14.03 11.79
N ASP A 319 0.53 -13.15 12.49
CA ASP A 319 0.90 -12.65 13.82
C ASP A 319 0.94 -13.81 14.85
N GLU A 320 -0.04 -14.71 14.84
CA GLU A 320 -0.08 -15.89 15.74
C GLU A 320 1.08 -16.87 15.50
N ARG A 321 1.68 -16.86 14.32
CA ARG A 321 2.83 -17.71 13.93
C ARG A 321 4.16 -16.96 13.91
N ASN A 322 4.13 -15.66 14.23
CA ASN A 322 5.28 -14.77 14.17
C ASN A 322 5.96 -14.78 12.78
N ILE A 323 5.15 -14.83 11.71
CA ILE A 323 5.62 -14.81 10.31
C ILE A 323 5.72 -13.36 9.85
N SER A 324 6.89 -12.98 9.35
CA SER A 324 7.14 -11.66 8.78
C SER A 324 6.34 -11.45 7.48
N TYR A 325 5.87 -10.22 7.25
CA TYR A 325 5.10 -9.89 6.06
C TYR A 325 5.37 -8.49 5.49
N VAL A 326 5.21 -8.35 4.18
CA VAL A 326 5.43 -7.10 3.45
C VAL A 326 4.28 -6.84 2.47
N ASN A 327 3.63 -5.69 2.60
CA ASN A 327 2.48 -5.32 1.75
C ASN A 327 2.90 -4.77 0.37
N TRP A 328 2.16 -5.18 -0.66
CA TRP A 328 2.19 -4.62 -2.02
C TRP A 328 1.06 -3.59 -2.20
N SER A 329 1.31 -2.34 -2.59
CA SER A 329 2.63 -1.67 -2.77
C SER A 329 2.63 -0.15 -2.60
N TYR A 330 3.81 0.39 -2.29
CA TYR A 330 4.10 1.83 -2.24
C TYR A 330 4.16 2.44 -3.65
N SER A 331 2.99 2.81 -4.17
CA SER A 331 2.84 3.50 -5.44
C SER A 331 1.56 4.34 -5.46
N THR A 332 1.46 5.20 -6.48
CA THR A 332 0.26 6.01 -6.79
C THR A 332 -0.49 5.45 -8.00
N LYS A 333 -0.28 4.17 -8.34
CA LYS A 333 -0.97 3.53 -9.47
C LYS A 333 -2.46 3.46 -9.15
N GLN A 334 -3.28 3.53 -10.19
CA GLN A 334 -4.74 3.53 -10.02
C GLN A 334 -5.27 2.10 -9.97
N GLU A 335 -5.02 1.43 -8.85
CA GLU A 335 -5.41 0.05 -8.60
C GLU A 335 -5.59 -0.21 -7.09
N GLY A 336 -6.29 -1.29 -6.75
CA GLY A 336 -6.56 -1.71 -5.38
C GLY A 336 -5.34 -1.89 -4.48
N ALA A 337 -4.20 -2.34 -5.02
CA ALA A 337 -2.98 -2.58 -4.23
C ALA A 337 -2.19 -1.31 -3.87
N SER A 338 -2.43 -0.18 -4.54
CA SER A 338 -1.62 1.01 -4.30
C SER A 338 -1.89 1.62 -2.94
N ILE A 339 -0.84 1.84 -2.13
CA ILE A 339 -0.92 2.45 -0.81
C ILE A 339 -1.28 3.94 -0.89
N LEU A 340 -0.74 4.65 -1.89
CA LEU A 340 -0.86 6.10 -2.00
C LEU A 340 -1.95 6.46 -3.00
N ARG A 341 -2.72 7.49 -2.67
CA ARG A 341 -3.62 8.16 -3.60
C ARG A 341 -2.80 8.89 -4.68
N LYS A 342 -3.47 9.30 -5.75
CA LYS A 342 -2.84 10.15 -6.78
C LYS A 342 -2.57 11.56 -6.23
N GLN A 343 -1.57 12.23 -6.81
CA GLN A 343 -1.21 13.64 -6.54
C GLN A 343 -0.64 13.89 -5.13
N ILE A 344 0.22 13.00 -4.64
CA ILE A 344 0.99 13.30 -3.42
C ILE A 344 2.13 14.26 -3.73
N ASP A 345 2.41 15.17 -2.80
CA ASP A 345 3.67 15.90 -2.78
C ASP A 345 4.73 15.05 -2.06
N VAL A 346 5.68 14.52 -2.83
CA VAL A 346 6.75 13.64 -2.32
C VAL A 346 7.71 14.34 -1.34
N ASN A 347 7.67 15.67 -1.26
CA ASN A 347 8.46 16.45 -0.31
C ASN A 347 7.67 16.83 0.95
N ALA A 348 6.35 16.64 0.95
CA ALA A 348 5.52 16.89 2.11
C ALA A 348 5.38 15.65 2.98
N LYS A 349 5.17 15.87 4.28
CA LYS A 349 4.72 14.81 5.18
C LYS A 349 3.29 14.43 4.78
N TRP A 350 3.09 13.21 4.31
CA TRP A 350 1.75 12.70 3.99
C TRP A 350 0.98 12.36 5.28
N THR A 351 -0.34 12.29 5.22
CA THR A 351 -1.19 11.89 6.36
C THR A 351 -2.12 10.74 5.96
N ASP A 352 -2.98 10.29 6.87
CA ASP A 352 -3.95 9.22 6.59
C ASP A 352 -4.88 9.57 5.41
N ILE A 353 -5.05 10.87 5.10
CA ILE A 353 -5.79 11.34 3.93
C ILE A 353 -5.14 10.93 2.60
N ASP A 354 -3.82 10.77 2.56
CA ASP A 354 -3.07 10.48 1.33
C ASP A 354 -3.05 8.98 1.03
N LEU A 355 -3.52 8.17 1.98
CA LEU A 355 -3.54 6.72 1.88
C LEU A 355 -4.85 6.24 1.27
N THR A 356 -4.75 5.26 0.38
CA THR A 356 -5.91 4.52 -0.09
C THR A 356 -6.53 3.73 1.06
N GLU A 357 -7.72 3.16 0.82
CA GLU A 357 -8.37 2.25 1.78
C GLU A 357 -7.47 1.05 2.13
N GLY A 358 -6.77 0.47 1.15
CA GLY A 358 -5.77 -0.58 1.36
C GLY A 358 -4.50 -0.08 2.05
N GLY A 359 -4.06 1.15 1.75
CA GLY A 359 -2.94 1.81 2.42
C GLY A 359 -3.20 2.05 3.91
N LEU A 360 -4.40 2.51 4.26
CA LEU A 360 -4.83 2.66 5.66
C LEU A 360 -4.83 1.31 6.37
N PHE A 361 -5.44 0.28 5.77
CA PHE A 361 -5.42 -1.07 6.35
C PHE A 361 -3.99 -1.54 6.61
N THR A 362 -3.09 -1.35 5.63
CA THR A 362 -1.68 -1.73 5.71
C THR A 362 -0.96 -1.02 6.84
N LYS A 363 -1.11 0.31 6.95
CA LYS A 363 -0.55 1.10 8.05
C LYS A 363 -0.91 0.51 9.41
N TYR A 364 -2.20 0.26 9.65
CA TYR A 364 -2.68 -0.23 10.95
C TYR A 364 -2.46 -1.73 11.17
N ALA A 365 -2.19 -2.50 10.11
CA ALA A 365 -1.66 -3.86 10.23
C ALA A 365 -0.20 -3.83 10.75
N ILE A 366 0.66 -3.00 10.14
CA ILE A 366 2.07 -2.85 10.52
C ILE A 366 2.20 -2.31 11.95
N LYS A 367 1.40 -1.29 12.33
CA LYS A 367 1.41 -0.74 13.69
C LYS A 367 1.06 -1.78 14.77
N GLY A 368 0.30 -2.82 14.42
CA GLY A 368 -0.13 -3.85 15.36
C GLY A 368 -1.09 -3.35 16.46
N THR A 369 -1.64 -2.14 16.33
CA THR A 369 -2.59 -1.54 17.29
C THR A 369 -3.99 -2.09 17.11
N LYS A 370 -4.87 -1.99 18.11
CA LYS A 370 -6.28 -2.36 17.94
C LYS A 370 -7.02 -1.30 17.10
N GLU A 371 -6.67 -0.04 17.32
CA GLU A 371 -7.21 1.13 16.64
C GLU A 371 -6.81 1.17 15.16
N THR A 372 -7.73 1.65 14.32
CA THR A 372 -7.57 1.83 12.88
C THR A 372 -8.40 3.00 12.36
N VAL A 373 -8.12 3.44 11.14
CA VAL A 373 -8.96 4.35 10.35
C VAL A 373 -9.47 3.61 9.11
N LEU A 374 -10.78 3.70 8.85
CA LEU A 374 -11.45 3.00 7.73
C LEU A 374 -11.49 3.86 6.46
N PHE A 375 -11.56 5.18 6.61
CA PHE A 375 -11.32 6.15 5.54
C PHE A 375 -10.98 7.50 6.17
N ALA A 376 -10.30 8.35 5.39
CA ALA A 376 -10.03 9.75 5.69
C ALA A 376 -10.13 10.62 4.43
N ASP A 377 -10.73 11.79 4.53
CA ASP A 377 -10.85 12.76 3.44
C ASP A 377 -11.03 14.20 3.97
N GLY A 378 -10.08 15.06 3.64
CA GLY A 378 -10.12 16.53 3.75
C GLY A 378 -10.31 17.20 2.38
N PHE A 379 -10.76 16.47 1.36
CA PHE A 379 -11.28 17.01 0.10
C PHE A 379 -10.31 17.78 -0.81
N GLU A 380 -9.00 17.76 -0.50
CA GLU A 380 -7.94 18.45 -1.26
C GLU A 380 -7.88 18.11 -2.75
N THR A 381 -8.34 16.92 -3.12
CA THR A 381 -8.39 16.48 -4.53
C THR A 381 -9.43 17.20 -5.38
N LYS A 382 -10.32 18.00 -4.78
CA LYS A 382 -11.46 18.67 -5.44
C LYS A 382 -12.36 17.70 -6.22
N THR A 383 -12.46 16.45 -5.76
CA THR A 383 -13.39 15.46 -6.31
C THR A 383 -13.92 14.53 -5.22
N TYR A 384 -15.25 14.38 -5.17
CA TYR A 384 -15.93 13.48 -4.26
C TYR A 384 -15.73 12.02 -4.66
N GLY A 385 -15.54 11.76 -5.95
CA GLY A 385 -15.30 10.40 -6.45
C GLY A 385 -14.00 9.81 -5.93
N HIS A 386 -13.00 10.64 -5.63
CA HIS A 386 -11.72 10.18 -5.11
C HIS A 386 -11.83 9.60 -3.70
N GLY A 387 -12.49 10.32 -2.80
CA GLY A 387 -12.87 9.81 -1.49
C GLY A 387 -14.06 8.85 -1.53
N LYS A 388 -14.56 8.47 -2.71
CA LYS A 388 -15.76 7.63 -2.92
C LYS A 388 -17.00 8.16 -2.16
N TRP A 389 -17.12 9.47 -2.07
CA TRP A 389 -18.28 10.17 -1.52
C TRP A 389 -19.39 10.26 -2.57
N LYS A 390 -20.60 9.93 -2.14
CA LYS A 390 -21.82 10.20 -2.89
C LYS A 390 -22.41 11.51 -2.39
N ARG A 391 -22.73 12.41 -3.31
CA ARG A 391 -23.46 13.65 -3.02
C ARG A 391 -24.90 13.57 -3.49
N SER A 392 -25.79 14.31 -2.82
CA SER A 392 -27.23 14.26 -3.10
C SER A 392 -27.65 15.06 -4.34
N ASN A 393 -26.95 16.15 -4.63
CA ASN A 393 -27.31 17.11 -5.67
C ASN A 393 -26.09 17.98 -6.05
N ASP A 394 -26.29 18.89 -7.01
CA ASP A 394 -25.26 19.83 -7.46
C ASP A 394 -25.09 21.05 -6.54
N SER A 395 -25.89 21.18 -5.47
CA SER A 395 -25.66 22.19 -4.42
C SER A 395 -24.58 21.77 -3.41
N THR A 396 -24.06 20.55 -3.56
CA THR A 396 -22.88 20.05 -2.84
C THR A 396 -21.62 20.23 -3.70
N THR A 397 -20.83 21.23 -3.35
CA THR A 397 -19.68 21.77 -4.10
C THR A 397 -18.44 21.84 -3.21
N TYR A 398 -17.40 22.57 -3.62
CA TYR A 398 -16.20 22.80 -2.80
C TYR A 398 -16.13 24.25 -2.36
N GLU A 399 -15.50 24.48 -1.21
CA GLU A 399 -15.06 25.78 -0.72
C GLU A 399 -13.53 25.84 -0.80
N THR A 400 -12.98 26.98 -1.18
CA THR A 400 -11.53 27.18 -1.31
C THR A 400 -11.02 28.46 -0.67
N GLU A 401 -11.91 29.34 -0.20
CA GLU A 401 -11.54 30.59 0.45
C GLU A 401 -11.35 30.43 1.96
N ASN A 402 -12.14 29.56 2.60
CA ASN A 402 -12.12 29.34 4.05
C ASN A 402 -12.17 27.85 4.45
N PRO A 403 -11.21 27.01 3.99
CA PRO A 403 -11.10 25.63 4.48
C PRO A 403 -10.63 25.58 5.94
N TYR A 404 -10.84 24.46 6.64
CA TYR A 404 -10.35 24.30 8.01
C TYR A 404 -8.83 24.05 8.01
N LYS A 405 -8.41 23.07 7.20
CA LYS A 405 -7.02 22.75 6.92
C LYS A 405 -6.83 22.63 5.40
N GLY A 406 -5.60 22.72 4.93
CA GLY A 406 -5.31 22.61 3.51
C GLY A 406 -5.88 23.76 2.67
N LYS A 407 -6.41 23.43 1.49
CA LYS A 407 -6.87 24.38 0.46
C LYS A 407 -8.33 24.19 0.07
N VAL A 408 -8.98 23.12 0.51
CA VAL A 408 -10.33 22.75 0.05
C VAL A 408 -11.15 22.20 1.20
N ALA A 409 -12.39 22.65 1.34
CA ALA A 409 -13.40 22.00 2.17
C ALA A 409 -14.59 21.55 1.31
N ALA A 410 -15.33 20.55 1.78
CA ALA A 410 -16.63 20.23 1.20
C ALA A 410 -17.65 21.30 1.59
N SER A 411 -18.49 21.72 0.65
CA SER A 411 -19.58 22.68 0.87
C SER A 411 -20.91 22.00 0.54
N ILE A 412 -21.71 21.73 1.56
CA ILE A 412 -23.00 21.05 1.45
C ILE A 412 -24.11 22.11 1.50
N GLY A 413 -24.87 22.21 0.41
CA GLY A 413 -26.02 23.11 0.30
C GLY A 413 -27.28 22.59 0.98
N LYS A 414 -28.36 23.37 0.85
CA LYS A 414 -29.66 23.06 1.46
C LYS A 414 -30.15 21.63 1.21
N ASP A 415 -30.45 20.94 2.31
CA ASP A 415 -30.87 19.53 2.37
C ASP A 415 -29.91 18.59 1.59
N GLY A 416 -28.68 19.07 1.36
CA GLY A 416 -27.61 18.36 0.71
C GLY A 416 -27.00 17.34 1.65
N PHE A 417 -26.38 16.29 1.10
CA PHE A 417 -25.60 15.37 1.91
C PHE A 417 -24.33 14.91 1.20
N LEU A 418 -23.38 14.50 2.04
CA LEU A 418 -22.28 13.61 1.68
C LEU A 418 -22.47 12.26 2.36
N GLU A 419 -22.36 11.19 1.59
CA GLU A 419 -22.53 9.81 2.04
C GLU A 419 -21.29 9.00 1.66
N ARG A 420 -20.70 8.30 2.63
CA ARG A 420 -19.55 7.42 2.42
C ARG A 420 -19.89 6.01 2.87
N ALA A 421 -19.92 5.08 1.92
CA ALA A 421 -20.06 3.65 2.19
C ALA A 421 -18.70 3.01 2.51
N VAL A 422 -18.68 2.18 3.55
CA VAL A 422 -17.51 1.37 3.94
C VAL A 422 -18.02 0.17 4.74
N THR A 423 -17.38 -0.99 4.63
CA THR A 423 -17.72 -2.11 5.51
C THR A 423 -17.23 -1.83 6.92
N THR A 424 -18.08 -2.04 7.93
CA THR A 424 -17.66 -2.09 9.33
C THR A 424 -17.49 -3.53 9.80
N VAL A 425 -17.53 -4.52 8.90
CA VAL A 425 -17.02 -5.86 9.17
C VAL A 425 -15.49 -5.88 8.92
N PRO A 426 -14.68 -6.40 9.85
CA PRO A 426 -15.00 -6.95 11.18
C PRO A 426 -14.65 -5.95 12.31
N TYR A 427 -15.06 -4.69 12.19
CA TYR A 427 -14.70 -3.61 13.11
C TYR A 427 -15.77 -3.31 14.17
N GLU A 428 -15.35 -2.64 15.24
CA GLU A 428 -16.19 -2.14 16.35
C GLU A 428 -15.76 -0.75 16.83
N ASN A 429 -16.46 -0.18 17.83
CA ASN A 429 -16.10 1.09 18.49
C ASN A 429 -15.88 2.27 17.51
N LEU A 430 -16.80 2.42 16.56
CA LEU A 430 -16.74 3.40 15.47
C LEU A 430 -16.86 4.84 15.96
N LYS A 431 -15.96 5.73 15.50
CA LYS A 431 -15.98 7.16 15.79
C LYS A 431 -15.79 7.96 14.50
N LEU A 432 -16.77 8.79 14.15
CA LEU A 432 -16.65 9.73 13.04
C LEU A 432 -16.02 11.02 13.56
N HIS A 433 -14.86 11.36 13.00
CA HIS A 433 -14.26 12.66 13.17
C HIS A 433 -14.64 13.58 12.02
N LEU A 434 -14.85 14.86 12.32
CA LEU A 434 -15.03 15.92 11.33
C LEU A 434 -14.73 17.29 11.93
N ALA A 435 -14.30 18.22 11.08
CA ALA A 435 -14.42 19.65 11.31
C ALA A 435 -15.63 20.19 10.54
N TYR A 436 -16.39 21.12 11.11
CA TYR A 436 -17.49 21.79 10.41
C TYR A 436 -17.70 23.25 10.84
N THR A 437 -18.31 24.03 9.95
CA THR A 437 -18.82 25.39 10.20
C THR A 437 -19.95 25.71 9.23
N PHE A 438 -20.71 26.78 9.48
CA PHE A 438 -21.72 27.29 8.57
C PHE A 438 -21.34 28.63 7.97
N VAL A 439 -21.65 28.79 6.69
CA VAL A 439 -21.65 30.08 5.99
C VAL A 439 -23.10 30.49 5.76
N ASN A 440 -23.46 31.70 6.18
CA ASN A 440 -24.83 32.22 6.15
C ASN A 440 -25.84 31.33 6.91
N GLY A 441 -25.43 30.78 8.05
CA GLY A 441 -26.29 29.96 8.89
C GLY A 441 -27.41 30.76 9.57
N ASN A 442 -28.56 30.11 9.74
CA ASN A 442 -29.74 30.66 10.42
C ASN A 442 -30.00 29.91 11.73
N PRO A 443 -30.61 30.55 12.74
CA PRO A 443 -31.02 29.87 13.95
C PRO A 443 -31.90 28.65 13.64
N GLY A 444 -31.47 27.47 14.10
CA GLY A 444 -32.15 26.18 13.87
C GLY A 444 -31.54 25.33 12.74
N ASP A 445 -30.59 25.86 11.98
CA ASP A 445 -29.78 25.08 11.05
C ASP A 445 -28.89 24.10 11.83
N VAL A 446 -28.81 22.86 11.37
CA VAL A 446 -28.05 21.79 12.03
C VAL A 446 -27.31 20.90 11.04
N VAL A 447 -26.21 20.30 11.49
CA VAL A 447 -25.58 19.16 10.82
C VAL A 447 -26.28 17.90 11.31
N ARG A 448 -26.87 17.12 10.39
CA ARG A 448 -27.41 15.81 10.75
C ARG A 448 -26.40 14.72 10.37
N ILE A 449 -26.02 13.91 11.35
CA ILE A 449 -25.16 12.73 11.13
C ILE A 449 -26.02 11.48 11.26
N GLU A 450 -26.03 10.66 10.21
CA GLU A 450 -26.80 9.44 10.11
C GLU A 450 -25.89 8.28 9.68
N TRP A 451 -26.30 7.05 9.97
CA TRP A 451 -25.64 5.86 9.45
C TRP A 451 -26.65 4.86 8.89
N PHE A 452 -26.26 4.14 7.85
CA PHE A 452 -27.08 3.11 7.20
C PHE A 452 -26.75 1.72 7.76
N ASP A 453 -27.78 1.00 8.20
CA ASP A 453 -27.66 -0.34 8.78
C ASP A 453 -27.79 -1.49 7.76
N GLY A 454 -27.83 -1.17 6.46
CA GLY A 454 -28.17 -2.09 5.38
C GLY A 454 -29.64 -2.07 4.97
N SER A 455 -30.52 -1.44 5.77
CA SER A 455 -31.96 -1.33 5.51
C SER A 455 -32.48 0.11 5.57
N SER A 456 -32.06 0.89 6.56
CA SER A 456 -32.51 2.25 6.80
C SER A 456 -31.41 3.15 7.37
N TYR A 457 -31.59 4.46 7.21
CA TYR A 457 -30.74 5.46 7.86
C TYR A 457 -31.24 5.71 9.29
N ASN A 458 -30.31 5.67 10.23
CA ASN A 458 -30.54 5.91 11.65
C ASN A 458 -29.80 7.17 12.08
N LEU A 459 -30.48 8.06 12.79
CA LEU A 459 -29.88 9.27 13.34
C LEU A 459 -28.83 8.92 14.41
N VAL A 460 -27.63 9.46 14.27
CA VAL A 460 -26.59 9.44 15.32
C VAL A 460 -26.76 10.65 16.22
N THR A 461 -26.72 11.84 15.61
CA THR A 461 -26.82 13.12 16.32
C THR A 461 -27.18 14.26 15.37
N GLU A 462 -27.64 15.38 15.94
CA GLU A 462 -27.72 16.67 15.26
C GLU A 462 -26.75 17.64 15.95
N LEU A 463 -25.78 18.16 15.20
CA LEU A 463 -24.82 19.15 15.69
C LEU A 463 -25.37 20.56 15.41
N PRO A 464 -25.26 21.49 16.37
CA PRO A 464 -25.87 22.81 16.24
C PRO A 464 -25.17 23.66 15.17
N LEU A 465 -25.82 24.76 14.80
CA LEU A 465 -25.19 25.86 14.07
C LEU A 465 -23.86 26.27 14.74
N ALA A 466 -22.83 26.47 13.93
CA ALA A 466 -21.53 26.96 14.33
C ALA A 466 -21.05 28.04 13.35
N ASP A 467 -20.70 29.22 13.88
CA ASP A 467 -20.22 30.36 13.09
C ASP A 467 -18.69 30.38 12.96
N GLU A 468 -18.01 29.47 13.68
CA GLU A 468 -16.57 29.20 13.62
C GLU A 468 -16.35 27.69 13.42
N TRP A 469 -15.17 27.31 12.94
CA TRP A 469 -14.83 25.89 12.77
C TRP A 469 -14.83 25.16 14.13
N LEU A 470 -15.61 24.10 14.22
CA LEU A 470 -15.62 23.15 15.33
C LEU A 470 -15.09 21.80 14.86
N GLU A 471 -14.11 21.26 15.58
CA GLU A 471 -13.53 19.92 15.35
C GLU A 471 -13.99 19.01 16.51
N LEU A 472 -14.55 17.84 16.19
CA LEU A 472 -15.10 16.93 17.19
C LEU A 472 -15.12 15.47 16.72
N ASP A 473 -15.19 14.56 17.70
CA ASP A 473 -15.46 13.15 17.50
C ASP A 473 -16.91 12.82 17.86
N VAL A 474 -17.60 12.13 16.94
CA VAL A 474 -18.96 11.63 17.11
C VAL A 474 -18.90 10.12 17.26
N GLN A 475 -19.23 9.62 18.45
CA GLN A 475 -19.34 8.19 18.72
C GLN A 475 -20.57 7.60 18.02
N LEU A 476 -20.36 6.57 17.20
CA LEU A 476 -21.46 5.81 16.61
C LEU A 476 -21.96 4.75 17.62
N PRO A 477 -23.24 4.35 17.55
CA PRO A 477 -23.79 3.31 18.41
C PRO A 477 -23.16 1.94 18.12
N ASP A 478 -23.12 1.06 19.12
CA ASP A 478 -22.54 -0.30 18.99
C ASP A 478 -23.14 -1.09 17.82
N SER A 479 -24.42 -0.87 17.51
CA SER A 479 -25.13 -1.50 16.39
C SER A 479 -24.59 -1.13 15.00
N ALA A 480 -23.75 -0.10 14.89
CA ALA A 480 -23.03 0.23 13.66
C ALA A 480 -21.84 -0.70 13.38
N SER A 481 -21.42 -1.52 14.35
CA SER A 481 -20.30 -2.44 14.24
C SER A 481 -20.65 -3.70 13.45
N GLY A 482 -19.77 -4.19 12.59
CA GLY A 482 -19.98 -5.43 11.84
C GLY A 482 -21.09 -5.38 10.78
N VAL A 483 -21.34 -4.21 10.20
CA VAL A 483 -22.35 -3.98 9.16
C VAL A 483 -21.67 -3.90 7.81
N ARG A 484 -22.03 -4.83 6.92
CA ARG A 484 -21.34 -5.03 5.63
C ARG A 484 -21.64 -3.89 4.64
N ASP A 485 -22.90 -3.45 4.60
CA ASP A 485 -23.38 -2.35 3.75
C ASP A 485 -23.44 -1.02 4.51
N PHE A 486 -22.55 -0.81 5.48
CA PHE A 486 -22.55 0.41 6.27
C PHE A 486 -22.26 1.65 5.41
N SER A 487 -22.94 2.75 5.71
CA SER A 487 -22.54 4.07 5.26
C SER A 487 -22.74 5.09 6.37
N VAL A 488 -21.95 6.16 6.33
CA VAL A 488 -22.18 7.35 7.14
C VAL A 488 -22.61 8.49 6.23
N ARG A 489 -23.56 9.30 6.69
CA ARG A 489 -24.09 10.45 5.96
C ARG A 489 -24.03 11.70 6.83
N ILE A 490 -23.50 12.77 6.24
CA ILE A 490 -23.45 14.11 6.79
C ILE A 490 -24.38 14.98 5.94
N THR A 491 -25.45 15.49 6.55
CA THR A 491 -26.52 16.24 5.87
C THR A 491 -26.59 17.66 6.42
N ALA A 492 -26.69 18.65 5.53
CA ALA A 492 -26.97 20.04 5.88
C ALA A 492 -28.49 20.25 5.99
N ALA A 493 -29.05 20.09 7.19
CA ALA A 493 -30.47 20.34 7.44
C ALA A 493 -30.65 21.84 7.73
N VAL A 494 -30.83 22.63 6.67
CA VAL A 494 -30.81 24.10 6.73
C VAL A 494 -32.03 24.72 6.07
N ALA A 495 -32.43 25.91 6.54
CA ALA A 495 -33.59 26.61 6.02
C ALA A 495 -33.29 27.44 4.73
N GLY A 496 -32.13 28.08 4.68
CA GLY A 496 -31.74 29.01 3.63
C GLY A 496 -31.11 28.35 2.40
N GLU A 497 -31.45 28.82 1.20
CA GLU A 497 -30.85 28.35 -0.07
C GLU A 497 -29.36 28.73 -0.21
N GLU A 498 -28.98 29.85 0.44
CA GLU A 498 -27.62 30.37 0.45
C GLU A 498 -26.78 29.88 1.64
N THR A 499 -27.40 29.12 2.55
CA THR A 499 -26.70 28.53 3.67
C THR A 499 -25.86 27.36 3.19
N ARG A 500 -24.58 27.34 3.58
CA ARG A 500 -23.67 26.23 3.31
C ARG A 500 -23.15 25.66 4.61
N LEU A 501 -23.23 24.35 4.76
CA LEU A 501 -22.45 23.61 5.75
C LEU A 501 -21.10 23.31 5.11
N LEU A 502 -20.03 23.82 5.69
CA LEU A 502 -18.68 23.44 5.33
C LEU A 502 -18.24 22.28 6.20
N VAL A 503 -17.62 21.27 5.59
CA VAL A 503 -17.09 20.08 6.27
C VAL A 503 -15.69 19.82 5.76
N ASP A 504 -14.79 19.49 6.67
CA ASP A 504 -13.39 19.22 6.38
C ASP A 504 -12.85 18.14 7.32
N GLU A 505 -11.68 17.59 7.00
CA GLU A 505 -10.96 16.63 7.85
C GLU A 505 -11.83 15.46 8.34
N VAL A 506 -12.53 14.78 7.43
CA VAL A 506 -13.49 13.73 7.80
C VAL A 506 -12.83 12.37 7.79
N TRP A 507 -12.87 11.64 8.91
CA TRP A 507 -12.43 10.24 8.95
C TRP A 507 -13.26 9.38 9.90
N LEU A 508 -13.28 8.07 9.64
CA LEU A 508 -13.94 7.09 10.49
C LEU A 508 -12.89 6.21 11.17
N ALA A 509 -12.69 6.44 12.47
CA ALA A 509 -11.88 5.57 13.31
C ALA A 509 -12.70 4.36 13.79
N ALA A 510 -12.02 3.24 14.04
CA ALA A 510 -12.62 2.01 14.55
C ALA A 510 -11.58 1.16 15.30
N GLU A 511 -12.03 0.07 15.90
CA GLU A 511 -11.18 -0.96 16.49
C GLU A 511 -11.37 -2.28 15.75
N LYS A 512 -10.27 -3.01 15.55
CA LYS A 512 -10.27 -4.39 15.03
C LYS A 512 -10.85 -5.34 16.11
N LYS A 513 -11.76 -6.23 15.71
CA LYS A 513 -12.35 -7.24 16.61
C LYS A 513 -11.40 -8.37 16.98
#